data_AF-A0A5N9FY10-F1
#
_entry.id   AF-A0A5N9FY10-F1
#
_cell.length_a   1.000
_cell.length_b   1.000
_cell.length_c   1.000
_cell.angle_alpha   90.00
_cell.angle_beta   90.00
_cell.angle_gamma   90.00
#
_symmetry.space_group_name_H-M   'P 1'
#
loop_
_entity.id
_entity.type
_entity.pdbx_description
1 polymer ?
#
loop_
_entity_poly.entity_id
_entity_poly.type
_entity_poly.pdbx_seq_one_letter_code
_entity_poly.pdbx_strand_id
1 'polypeptide(L)'
;MTSKKIIVDSRDSFGGWFEEFSPGQIFKHWPGKTITEMDNHLFSLLTMNDNPLHTDENYMSEHQHGKTLVNGLLVMSLVVGMSVRQTSGKAIANLLYESVTHDGPTFHGDTIYAESEVLEVTASQSRSDRGIVYIESRG
;
A
#
# COMPACT_ATOMS: atom_id res chain seq x y z
N MET A 1 30.31 -0.24 0.85
CA MET A 1 29.84 -0.05 2.24
C MET A 1 28.35 -0.33 2.25
N THR A 2 27.92 -1.41 2.89
CA THR A 2 26.49 -1.77 2.97
C THR A 2 25.80 -0.74 3.86
N SER A 3 24.95 0.11 3.26
CA SER A 3 24.10 1.04 4.01
C SER A 3 23.30 0.26 5.04
N LYS A 4 23.49 0.59 6.32
CA LYS A 4 22.81 -0.06 7.43
C LYS A 4 21.35 0.42 7.41
N LYS A 5 20.46 -0.35 6.79
CA LYS A 5 19.02 -0.04 6.72
C LYS A 5 18.46 0.16 8.12
N ILE A 6 17.91 1.35 8.38
CA ILE A 6 17.22 1.68 9.63
C ILE A 6 15.82 1.09 9.53
N ILE A 7 15.46 0.19 10.45
CA ILE A 7 14.14 -0.43 10.54
C ILE A 7 13.40 0.21 11.71
N VAL A 8 12.23 0.79 11.45
CA VAL A 8 11.39 1.45 12.47
C VAL A 8 10.17 0.60 12.78
N ASP A 9 9.90 0.33 14.06
CA ASP A 9 8.73 -0.41 14.53
C ASP A 9 7.47 0.47 14.51
N SER A 10 6.36 -0.06 13.97
CA SER A 10 5.11 0.68 13.80
C SER A 10 4.39 1.00 15.11
N ARG A 11 4.73 0.32 16.22
CA ARG A 11 4.01 0.43 17.49
C ARG A 11 4.35 1.70 18.27
N ASP A 12 5.49 2.31 17.99
CA ASP A 12 6.07 3.35 18.85
C ASP A 12 5.60 4.79 18.51
N SER A 13 5.04 5.04 17.32
CA SER A 13 4.51 6.36 16.95
C SER A 13 3.47 6.32 15.79
N PHE A 14 2.70 7.40 15.62
CA PHE A 14 1.84 7.63 14.46
C PHE A 14 2.47 8.72 13.57
N GLY A 15 3.22 8.29 12.57
CA GLY A 15 3.91 9.10 11.57
C GLY A 15 5.23 9.70 12.06
N GLY A 16 6.16 9.90 11.11
CA GLY A 16 7.36 10.71 11.31
C GLY A 16 7.13 12.20 11.00
N TRP A 17 7.90 13.07 11.64
CA TRP A 17 8.10 14.44 11.16
C TRP A 17 9.05 14.43 9.95
N PHE A 18 9.01 15.50 9.14
CA PHE A 18 9.76 15.57 7.88
C PHE A 18 11.27 15.28 8.08
N GLU A 19 11.85 15.79 9.15
CA GLU A 19 13.26 15.68 9.51
C GLU A 19 13.67 14.27 9.97
N GLU A 20 12.70 13.42 10.28
CA GLU A 20 12.92 12.04 10.74
C GLU A 20 13.00 11.05 9.57
N PHE A 21 12.69 11.50 8.34
CA PHE A 21 12.80 10.68 7.15
C PHE A 21 14.20 10.79 6.53
N SER A 22 14.72 9.66 6.07
CA SER A 22 16.01 9.61 5.36
C SER A 22 15.96 8.61 4.21
N PRO A 23 16.53 8.92 3.03
CA PRO A 23 16.61 7.97 1.92
C PRO A 23 17.22 6.62 2.33
N GLY A 24 16.59 5.52 1.89
CA GLY A 24 16.94 4.14 2.24
C GLY A 24 16.37 3.64 3.57
N GLN A 25 15.61 4.47 4.31
CA GLN A 25 14.86 4.03 5.48
C GLN A 25 13.70 3.13 5.06
N ILE A 26 13.50 2.02 5.80
CA ILE A 26 12.46 1.04 5.51
C ILE A 26 11.52 0.88 6.69
N PHE A 27 10.22 0.98 6.39
CA PHE A 27 9.14 0.73 7.31
C PHE A 27 8.51 -0.61 6.97
N LYS A 28 8.55 -1.57 7.90
CA LYS A 28 7.79 -2.82 7.78
C LYS A 28 6.45 -2.62 8.46
N HIS A 29 5.38 -2.77 7.71
CA HIS A 29 4.03 -2.52 8.21
C HIS A 29 3.46 -3.79 8.86
N TRP A 30 2.91 -3.62 10.05
CA TRP A 30 2.29 -4.68 10.82
C TRP A 30 0.95 -4.19 11.40
N PRO A 31 -0.09 -5.04 11.46
CA PRO A 31 -0.14 -6.44 11.00
C PRO A 31 -0.39 -6.58 9.49
N GLY A 32 -0.21 -7.80 8.96
CA GLY A 32 -0.72 -8.15 7.63
C GLY A 32 -2.24 -8.33 7.62
N LYS A 33 -2.86 -8.32 6.43
CA LYS A 33 -4.30 -8.50 6.25
C LYS A 33 -4.60 -9.65 5.30
N THR A 34 -5.24 -10.70 5.81
CA THR A 34 -5.84 -11.76 5.00
C THR A 34 -7.09 -11.21 4.30
N ILE A 35 -7.15 -11.35 2.97
CA ILE A 35 -8.27 -10.91 2.15
C ILE A 35 -9.31 -12.03 2.10
N THR A 36 -10.53 -11.72 2.49
CA THR A 36 -11.68 -12.63 2.41
C THR A 36 -12.54 -12.28 1.20
N GLU A 37 -13.42 -13.20 0.82
CA GLU A 37 -14.45 -12.96 -0.20
C GLU A 37 -15.27 -11.70 0.12
N MET A 38 -15.64 -11.52 1.38
CA MET A 38 -16.40 -10.36 1.85
C MET A 38 -15.67 -9.04 1.57
N ASP A 39 -14.35 -8.97 1.83
CA ASP A 39 -13.56 -7.76 1.54
C ASP A 39 -13.61 -7.42 0.04
N ASN A 40 -13.45 -8.44 -0.82
CA ASN A 40 -13.42 -8.27 -2.27
C ASN A 40 -14.77 -7.81 -2.82
N HIS A 41 -15.85 -8.49 -2.43
CA HIS A 41 -17.20 -8.17 -2.89
C HIS A 41 -17.64 -6.79 -2.40
N LEU A 42 -17.39 -6.48 -1.12
CA LEU A 42 -17.72 -5.17 -0.56
C LEU A 42 -16.96 -4.06 -1.28
N PHE A 43 -15.65 -4.21 -1.48
CA PHE A 43 -14.86 -3.18 -2.14
C PHE A 43 -15.33 -2.97 -3.58
N SER A 44 -15.49 -4.05 -4.36
CA SER A 44 -15.98 -3.97 -5.74
C SER A 44 -17.35 -3.29 -5.83
N LEU A 45 -18.26 -3.57 -4.91
CA LEU A 45 -19.56 -2.88 -4.84
C LEU A 45 -19.41 -1.39 -4.50
N LEU A 46 -18.62 -1.06 -3.47
CA LEU A 46 -18.41 0.33 -3.03
C LEU A 46 -17.77 1.18 -4.12
N THR A 47 -16.92 0.60 -4.95
CA THR A 47 -16.24 1.29 -6.06
C THR A 47 -16.97 1.16 -7.40
N MET A 48 -18.14 0.51 -7.44
CA MET A 48 -18.87 0.19 -8.68
C MET A 48 -18.00 -0.52 -9.73
N ASN A 49 -17.08 -1.38 -9.30
CA ASN A 49 -16.36 -2.27 -10.21
C ASN A 49 -17.17 -3.57 -10.35
N ASP A 50 -17.99 -3.64 -11.38
CA ASP A 50 -18.92 -4.74 -11.66
C ASP A 50 -18.31 -5.88 -12.50
N ASN A 51 -16.98 -5.87 -12.67
CA ASN A 51 -16.30 -6.89 -13.47
C ASN A 51 -16.46 -8.29 -12.84
N PRO A 52 -16.99 -9.29 -13.57
CA PRO A 52 -17.26 -10.63 -13.04
C PRO A 52 -16.01 -11.37 -12.56
N LEU A 53 -14.81 -10.93 -12.97
CA LEU A 53 -13.53 -11.44 -12.45
C LEU A 53 -13.45 -11.43 -10.92
N HIS A 54 -14.20 -10.53 -10.26
CA HIS A 54 -14.13 -10.30 -8.83
C HIS A 54 -15.30 -10.89 -8.03
N THR A 55 -16.35 -11.40 -8.68
CA THR A 55 -17.61 -11.75 -8.02
C THR A 55 -18.32 -13.00 -8.56
N ASP A 56 -17.92 -13.55 -9.72
CA ASP A 56 -18.62 -14.66 -10.36
C ASP A 56 -17.71 -15.88 -10.55
N GLU A 57 -17.86 -16.87 -9.66
CA GLU A 57 -17.11 -18.14 -9.75
C GLU A 57 -17.44 -18.95 -11.01
N ASN A 58 -18.68 -18.88 -11.50
CA ASN A 58 -19.08 -19.62 -12.69
C ASN A 58 -18.41 -19.03 -13.94
N TYR A 59 -18.40 -17.70 -14.05
CA TYR A 59 -17.61 -17.00 -15.08
C TYR A 59 -16.12 -17.37 -14.98
N MET A 60 -15.58 -17.43 -13.76
CA MET A 60 -14.16 -17.72 -13.54
C MET A 60 -13.77 -19.18 -13.75
N SER A 61 -14.72 -20.12 -13.75
CA SER A 61 -14.45 -21.55 -13.95
C SER A 61 -13.83 -21.88 -15.32
N GLU A 62 -14.15 -21.09 -16.35
CA GLU A 62 -13.60 -21.21 -17.70
C GLU A 62 -12.48 -20.19 -17.98
N HIS A 63 -12.20 -19.29 -17.04
CA HIS A 63 -11.16 -18.28 -17.16
C HIS A 63 -9.76 -18.86 -16.89
N GLN A 64 -8.71 -18.26 -17.46
CA GLN A 64 -7.31 -18.72 -17.29
C GLN A 64 -6.81 -18.80 -15.82
N HIS A 65 -7.50 -18.14 -14.89
CA HIS A 65 -7.16 -18.16 -13.47
C HIS A 65 -7.98 -19.16 -12.66
N GLY A 66 -9.10 -19.68 -13.20
CA GLY A 66 -9.94 -20.72 -12.58
C GLY A 66 -10.61 -20.36 -11.25
N LYS A 67 -10.36 -19.18 -10.69
CA LYS A 67 -10.85 -18.71 -9.39
C LYS A 67 -11.00 -17.19 -9.43
N THR A 68 -11.97 -16.69 -8.67
CA THR A 68 -12.21 -15.26 -8.46
C THR A 68 -10.95 -14.52 -8.05
N LEU A 69 -10.64 -13.43 -8.77
CA LEU A 69 -9.53 -12.55 -8.47
C LEU A 69 -9.94 -11.48 -7.47
N VAL A 70 -9.03 -11.13 -6.57
CA VAL A 70 -9.17 -9.91 -5.78
C VAL A 70 -9.01 -8.69 -6.69
N ASN A 71 -9.86 -7.69 -6.49
CA ASN A 71 -9.78 -6.40 -7.14
C ASN A 71 -8.42 -5.74 -6.85
N GLY A 72 -7.65 -5.42 -7.89
CA GLY A 72 -6.31 -4.84 -7.74
C GLY A 72 -6.30 -3.53 -6.96
N LEU A 73 -7.36 -2.72 -7.06
CA LEU A 73 -7.48 -1.50 -6.29
C LEU A 73 -7.72 -1.76 -4.79
N LEU A 74 -8.32 -2.89 -4.41
CA LEU A 74 -8.38 -3.30 -3.01
C LEU A 74 -6.97 -3.62 -2.50
N VAL A 75 -6.18 -4.37 -3.27
CA VAL A 75 -4.79 -4.70 -2.91
C VAL A 75 -3.95 -3.42 -2.74
N MET A 76 -4.00 -2.51 -3.73
CA MET A 76 -3.33 -1.21 -3.63
C MET A 76 -3.82 -0.43 -2.39
N SER A 77 -5.13 -0.36 -2.17
CA SER A 77 -5.70 0.36 -1.02
C SER A 77 -5.25 -0.22 0.31
N LEU A 78 -5.09 -1.54 0.41
CA LEU A 78 -4.56 -2.20 1.61
C LEU A 78 -3.10 -1.82 1.85
N VAL A 79 -2.24 -1.89 0.83
CA VAL A 79 -0.82 -1.52 0.94
C VAL A 79 -0.66 -0.06 1.36
N VAL A 80 -1.41 0.84 0.72
CA VAL A 80 -1.44 2.27 1.10
C VAL A 80 -1.95 2.43 2.54
N GLY A 81 -3.07 1.79 2.89
CA GLY A 81 -3.64 1.89 4.23
C GLY A 81 -2.70 1.39 5.33
N MET A 82 -1.94 0.32 5.05
CA MET A 82 -0.93 -0.23 5.97
C MET A 82 0.24 0.74 6.20
N SER A 83 0.63 1.52 5.18
CA SER A 83 1.78 2.43 5.29
C SER A 83 1.47 3.69 6.09
N VAL A 84 0.21 4.14 6.09
CA VAL A 84 -0.24 5.42 6.68
C VAL A 84 0.33 5.67 8.06
N ARG A 85 0.28 4.68 8.95
CA ARG A 85 0.73 4.85 10.34
C ARG A 85 2.19 5.29 10.45
N GLN A 86 3.08 4.88 9.56
CA GLN A 86 4.51 5.20 9.65
C GLN A 86 4.92 6.30 8.67
N THR A 87 4.23 6.43 7.55
CA THR A 87 4.58 7.38 6.49
C THR A 87 3.74 8.66 6.59
N SER A 88 2.46 8.58 6.25
CA SER A 88 1.61 9.75 6.03
C SER A 88 0.75 10.16 7.23
N GLY A 89 0.90 9.50 8.39
CA GLY A 89 0.11 9.79 9.59
C GLY A 89 0.19 11.25 10.07
N LYS A 90 1.30 11.93 9.79
CA LYS A 90 1.48 13.38 10.04
C LYS A 90 1.58 14.22 8.75
N ALA A 91 1.41 13.60 7.58
CA ALA A 91 1.51 14.32 6.31
C ALA A 91 0.32 15.27 6.15
N ILE A 92 0.58 16.42 5.52
CA ILE A 92 -0.46 17.42 5.21
C ILE A 92 -1.38 16.89 4.11
N ALA A 93 -0.81 16.20 3.11
CA ALA A 93 -1.54 15.61 2.00
C ALA A 93 -0.71 14.51 1.33
N ASN A 94 -1.38 13.53 0.72
CA ASN A 94 -0.79 12.67 -0.29
C ASN A 94 -0.91 13.38 -1.65
N LEU A 95 0.21 13.69 -2.28
CA LEU A 95 0.21 14.52 -3.49
C LEU A 95 -0.12 13.74 -4.77
N LEU A 96 0.32 12.49 -4.86
CA LEU A 96 0.13 11.64 -6.03
C LEU A 96 0.44 10.17 -5.71
N TYR A 97 0.08 9.30 -6.65
CA TYR A 97 0.69 7.99 -6.86
C TYR A 97 1.28 8.01 -8.27
N GLU A 98 2.57 7.69 -8.43
CA GLU A 98 3.27 7.89 -9.71
C GLU A 98 3.24 6.64 -10.60
N SER A 99 3.62 5.50 -10.05
CA SER A 99 3.68 4.24 -10.77
C SER A 99 3.06 3.15 -9.90
N VAL A 100 2.13 2.38 -10.48
CA VAL A 100 1.46 1.28 -9.81
C VAL A 100 1.55 0.07 -10.73
N THR A 101 2.13 -1.02 -10.23
CA THR A 101 2.18 -2.31 -10.91
C THR A 101 1.42 -3.35 -10.11
N HIS A 102 0.78 -4.28 -10.82
CA HIS A 102 0.23 -5.50 -10.26
C HIS A 102 1.07 -6.67 -10.78
N ASP A 103 2.00 -7.14 -9.95
CA ASP A 103 3.00 -8.13 -10.36
C ASP A 103 2.42 -9.54 -10.53
N GLY A 104 1.25 -9.81 -9.94
CA GLY A 104 0.56 -11.08 -10.06
C GLY A 104 -0.89 -11.03 -9.57
N PRO A 105 -1.67 -12.10 -9.82
CA PRO A 105 -3.02 -12.22 -9.30
C PRO A 105 -3.01 -12.44 -7.79
N THR A 106 -4.03 -11.91 -7.11
CA THR A 106 -4.31 -12.16 -5.69
C THR A 106 -5.66 -12.87 -5.58
N PHE A 107 -5.74 -13.82 -4.66
CA PHE A 107 -6.93 -14.66 -4.45
C PHE A 107 -7.48 -14.49 -3.03
N HIS A 108 -8.73 -14.91 -2.83
CA HIS A 108 -9.31 -14.98 -1.49
C HIS A 108 -8.49 -15.96 -0.62
N GLY A 109 -8.19 -15.57 0.61
CA GLY A 109 -7.32 -16.29 1.54
C GLY A 109 -5.86 -15.83 1.53
N ASP A 110 -5.42 -15.08 0.51
CA ASP A 110 -4.08 -14.50 0.51
C ASP A 110 -3.93 -13.44 1.62
N THR A 111 -2.73 -13.34 2.19
CA THR A 111 -2.41 -12.37 3.23
C THR A 111 -1.40 -11.36 2.71
N ILE A 112 -1.80 -10.09 2.69
CA ILE A 112 -0.95 -8.97 2.27
C ILE A 112 -0.12 -8.49 3.46
N TYR A 113 1.18 -8.33 3.23
CA TYR A 113 2.11 -7.65 4.12
C TYR A 113 2.78 -6.56 3.33
N ALA A 114 2.91 -5.36 3.89
CA ALA A 114 3.47 -4.23 3.17
C ALA A 114 4.77 -3.71 3.81
N GLU A 115 5.64 -3.14 2.98
CA GLU A 115 6.74 -2.29 3.42
C GLU A 115 6.86 -1.04 2.55
N SER A 116 7.40 0.03 3.13
CA SER A 116 7.69 1.28 2.43
C SER A 116 9.16 1.64 2.55
N GLU A 117 9.76 2.11 1.46
CA GLU A 117 11.12 2.63 1.40
C GLU A 117 11.10 4.12 1.04
N VAL A 118 11.79 4.94 1.84
CA VAL A 118 12.00 6.36 1.51
C VAL A 118 13.03 6.44 0.40
N LEU A 119 12.64 7.00 -0.73
CA LEU A 119 13.51 7.18 -1.89
C LEU A 119 14.14 8.57 -1.91
N GLU A 120 13.36 9.61 -1.60
CA GLU A 120 13.80 11.01 -1.64
C GLU A 120 13.12 11.84 -0.54
N VAL A 121 13.84 12.86 -0.05
CA VAL A 121 13.34 13.82 0.94
C VAL A 121 13.72 15.22 0.47
N THR A 122 12.74 16.04 0.13
CA THR A 122 12.95 17.32 -0.56
C THR A 122 12.23 18.44 0.17
N ALA A 123 13.01 19.35 0.77
CA ALA A 123 12.47 20.50 1.51
C ALA A 123 11.70 21.43 0.57
N SER A 124 10.62 22.04 1.06
CA SER A 124 9.88 23.02 0.27
C SER A 124 10.72 24.28 0.07
N GLN A 125 10.77 24.77 -1.17
CA GLN A 125 11.47 26.01 -1.51
C GLN A 125 10.68 27.27 -1.11
N SER A 126 9.36 27.14 -0.89
CA SER A 126 8.46 28.27 -0.62
C SER A 126 7.94 28.31 0.83
N ARG A 127 8.10 27.22 1.59
CA ARG A 127 7.65 27.09 2.98
C ARG A 127 8.73 26.42 3.82
N SER A 128 9.15 27.03 4.91
CA SER A 128 10.24 26.51 5.75
C SER A 128 9.81 25.41 6.73
N ASP A 129 8.52 25.08 6.79
CA ASP A 129 7.92 24.18 7.79
C ASP A 129 7.55 22.79 7.22
N ARG A 130 7.90 22.49 5.97
CA ARG A 130 7.49 21.25 5.30
C ARG A 130 8.39 20.86 4.14
N GLY A 131 8.22 19.64 3.66
CA GLY A 131 8.79 19.15 2.41
C GLY A 131 7.97 18.00 1.84
N ILE A 132 8.53 17.36 0.83
CA ILE A 132 7.97 16.19 0.14
C ILE A 132 8.87 14.99 0.46
N VAL A 133 8.24 13.87 0.84
CA VAL A 133 8.92 12.58 0.98
C VAL A 133 8.39 11.68 -0.13
N TYR A 134 9.29 11.20 -0.99
CA TYR A 134 8.95 10.29 -2.06
C TYR A 134 9.21 8.85 -1.61
N ILE A 135 8.20 7.99 -1.73
CA ILE A 135 8.18 6.66 -1.11
C ILE A 135 7.72 5.63 -2.13
N GLU A 136 8.41 4.49 -2.15
CA GLU A 136 7.94 3.28 -2.80
C GLU A 136 7.31 2.36 -1.75
N SER A 137 6.13 1.82 -2.03
CA SER A 137 5.48 0.81 -1.17
C SER A 137 5.30 -0.49 -1.93
N ARG A 138 5.61 -1.61 -1.27
CA ARG A 138 5.56 -2.97 -1.84
C ARG A 138 4.66 -3.82 -0.93
N GLY A 139 3.89 -4.74 -1.52
CA GLY A 139 2.88 -5.54 -0.82
C GLY A 139 2.69 -6.94 -1.38
#